data_AF-A0AAE3LNP3-F1
#
_entry.id   AF-A0AAE3LNP3-F1
#
_cell.length_a   1.000
_cell.length_b   1.000
_cell.length_c   1.000
_cell.angle_alpha   90.00
_cell.angle_beta   90.00
_cell.angle_gamma   90.00
#
_symmetry.space_group_name_H-M   'P 1'
#
loop_
_entity.id
_entity.type
_entity.pdbx_description
1 polymer ?
#
loop_
_entity_poly.entity_id
_entity_poly.type
_entity_poly.pdbx_seq_one_letter_code
_entity_poly.pdbx_strand_id
1 'polypeptide(L)'
;MQYKNGKEVLPDRLLDEIQNYIQGELLYIPKKEQRAGWGEVNGSRHQIASRNREIYQLYVNGYTMGQLERKYNLALDSIRKIIYKMRENEKINRRSI
;
A
#
# COMPACT_ATOMS: atom_id res chain seq x y z
N MET A 1 -7.48 19.62 1.48
CA MET A 1 -8.87 19.21 1.78
C MET A 1 -9.62 20.46 2.16
N GLN A 2 -10.75 20.73 1.50
CA GLN A 2 -11.61 21.87 1.88
C GLN A 2 -12.40 21.47 3.13
N TYR A 3 -12.32 22.27 4.18
CA TYR A 3 -13.19 22.10 5.34
C TYR A 3 -14.63 22.37 4.93
N LYS A 4 -15.54 21.52 5.38
CA LYS A 4 -16.99 21.71 5.20
C LYS A 4 -17.63 21.90 6.56
N ASN A 5 -18.51 22.87 6.67
CA ASN A 5 -19.27 23.10 7.89
C ASN A 5 -20.27 21.93 8.08
N GLY A 6 -20.25 21.29 9.25
CA GLY A 6 -21.18 20.20 9.57
C GLY A 6 -22.64 20.59 9.42
N LYS A 7 -23.00 21.84 9.74
CA LYS A 7 -24.35 22.39 9.57
C LYS A 7 -24.81 22.49 8.12
N GLU A 8 -23.87 22.56 7.17
CA GLU A 8 -24.18 22.68 5.74
C GLU A 8 -24.29 21.31 5.05
N VAL A 9 -23.77 20.25 5.66
CA VAL A 9 -23.60 18.94 4.99
C VAL A 9 -24.28 17.77 5.70
N LEU A 10 -24.62 17.92 6.98
CA LEU A 10 -25.26 16.86 7.78
C LEU A 10 -26.75 17.20 8.00
N PRO A 11 -27.64 16.19 7.99
CA PRO A 11 -29.02 16.37 8.43
C PRO A 11 -29.10 16.78 9.90
N ASP A 12 -30.05 17.64 10.27
CA ASP A 12 -30.20 18.19 11.63
C ASP A 12 -30.19 17.10 12.71
N ARG A 13 -30.98 16.04 12.55
CA ARG A 13 -31.05 14.93 13.51
C ARG A 13 -29.70 14.24 13.74
N LEU A 14 -28.87 14.13 12.70
CA LEU A 14 -27.55 13.52 12.82
C LEU A 14 -26.56 14.47 13.48
N LEU A 15 -26.67 15.77 13.17
CA LEU A 15 -25.84 16.78 13.80
C LEU A 15 -26.12 16.87 15.31
N ASP A 16 -27.40 16.89 15.70
CA ASP A 16 -27.83 16.88 17.11
C ASP A 16 -27.26 15.66 17.85
N GLU A 17 -27.34 14.49 17.22
CA GLU A 17 -26.82 13.25 17.81
C GLU A 17 -25.29 13.29 17.97
N ILE A 18 -24.55 13.76 16.96
CA ILE A 18 -23.09 13.93 17.06
C ILE A 18 -22.73 14.90 18.19
N GLN A 19 -23.50 15.97 18.37
CA GLN A 19 -23.29 16.94 19.43
C GLN A 19 -23.49 16.36 20.84
N ASN A 20 -24.21 15.25 21.00
CA ASN A 20 -24.25 14.53 22.28
C ASN A 20 -22.89 13.90 22.65
N TYR A 21 -22.02 13.66 21.67
CA TYR A 21 -20.71 13.04 21.87
C TYR A 21 -19.54 14.02 21.76
N ILE A 22 -19.63 15.03 20.88
CA ILE A 22 -18.55 15.97 20.62
C ILE A 22 -19.07 17.32 20.11
N GLN A 23 -18.56 18.43 20.65
CA GLN A 23 -18.96 19.79 20.25
C GLN A 23 -17.74 20.72 20.17
N GLY A 24 -17.70 21.59 19.17
CA GLY A 24 -16.62 22.59 19.05
C GLY A 24 -15.26 22.04 18.60
N GLU A 25 -15.19 20.76 18.23
CA GLU A 25 -13.95 20.07 17.85
C GLU A 25 -13.97 19.59 16.39
N LEU A 26 -12.77 19.29 15.86
CA LEU A 26 -12.59 18.77 14.51
C LEU A 26 -12.77 17.25 14.46
N LEU A 27 -13.86 16.79 13.84
CA LEU A 27 -14.16 15.37 13.65
C LEU A 27 -13.74 14.88 12.25
N TYR A 28 -12.89 13.86 12.19
CA TYR A 28 -12.54 13.18 10.93
C TYR A 28 -13.56 12.08 10.60
N ILE A 29 -14.20 12.18 9.43
CA ILE A 29 -15.05 11.11 8.91
C ILE A 29 -14.25 10.32 7.86
N PRO A 30 -13.89 9.06 8.12
CA PRO A 30 -13.21 8.22 7.14
C PRO A 30 -14.11 7.97 5.93
N LYS A 31 -13.52 7.81 4.74
CA LYS A 31 -14.24 7.40 3.53
C LYS A 31 -14.89 6.03 3.75
N LYS A 32 -16.12 5.84 3.25
CA LYS A 32 -16.86 4.57 3.30
C LYS A 32 -16.18 3.43 2.55
N GLU A 33 -15.44 3.74 1.48
CA GLU A 33 -14.70 2.72 0.74
C GLU A 33 -13.48 2.28 1.55
N GLN A 34 -13.30 0.96 1.69
CA GLN A 34 -12.01 0.37 2.03
C GLN A 34 -10.97 1.07 1.17
N ARG A 35 -10.05 1.81 1.81
CA ARG A 35 -8.93 2.42 1.08
C ARG A 35 -8.31 1.29 0.25
N ALA A 36 -8.35 1.42 -1.07
CA ALA A 36 -7.54 0.58 -1.92
C ALA A 36 -6.12 0.63 -1.32
N GLY A 37 -5.52 -0.53 -1.11
CA GLY A 37 -4.22 -0.63 -0.45
C GLY A 37 -3.21 0.31 -1.11
N TRP A 38 -2.22 0.79 -0.36
CA TRP A 38 -1.19 1.68 -0.86
C TRP A 38 -0.72 1.27 -2.28
N GLY A 39 -0.93 2.16 -3.26
CA GLY A 39 -0.52 1.94 -4.66
C GLY A 39 -1.51 1.18 -5.55
N GLU A 40 -2.71 0.83 -5.08
CA GLU A 40 -3.74 0.16 -5.92
C GLU A 40 -4.44 1.12 -6.89
N VAL A 41 -4.78 2.34 -6.45
CA VAL A 41 -5.52 3.30 -7.29
C VAL A 41 -4.66 3.85 -8.44
N ASN A 42 -3.36 3.99 -8.24
CA ASN A 42 -2.43 4.59 -9.22
C ASN A 42 -1.55 3.54 -9.93
N GLY A 43 -1.81 2.24 -9.75
CA GLY A 43 -1.06 1.17 -10.40
C GLY A 43 0.38 0.95 -9.89
N SER A 44 0.89 1.77 -8.96
CA SER A 44 2.24 1.65 -8.43
C SER A 44 2.49 0.30 -7.75
N ARG A 45 1.46 -0.30 -7.13
CA ARG A 45 1.55 -1.63 -6.53
C ARG A 45 1.85 -2.70 -7.57
N HIS A 46 1.21 -2.63 -8.74
CA HIS A 46 1.44 -3.56 -9.85
C HIS A 46 2.84 -3.40 -10.44
N GLN A 47 3.28 -2.16 -10.64
CA GLN A 47 4.62 -1.87 -11.16
C GLN A 47 5.72 -2.38 -10.22
N ILE A 48 5.58 -2.13 -8.91
CA ILE A 48 6.51 -2.63 -7.89
C ILE A 48 6.49 -4.17 -7.87
N ALA A 49 5.32 -4.79 -7.94
CA ALA A 49 5.21 -6.25 -7.97
C ALA A 49 5.82 -6.87 -9.24
N SER A 50 5.67 -6.23 -10.40
CA SER A 50 6.28 -6.65 -11.66
C SER A 50 7.80 -6.56 -11.58
N ARG A 51 8.32 -5.40 -11.17
CA ARG A 51 9.77 -5.19 -10.97
C ARG A 51 10.35 -6.21 -9.99
N ASN A 52 9.69 -6.46 -8.87
CA ASN A 52 10.17 -7.40 -7.86
C ASN A 52 10.21 -8.85 -8.38
N ARG A 53 9.25 -9.23 -9.24
CA ARG A 53 9.27 -10.52 -9.95
C ARG A 53 10.46 -10.62 -10.90
N GLU A 54 10.69 -9.58 -11.70
CA GLU A 54 11.83 -9.53 -12.64
C GLU A 54 13.17 -9.60 -11.91
N ILE A 55 13.35 -8.85 -10.82
CA ILE A 55 14.55 -8.90 -9.96
C ILE A 55 14.82 -10.33 -9.49
N TYR A 56 13.78 -11.03 -9.03
CA TYR A 56 13.92 -12.41 -8.55
C TYR A 56 14.26 -13.39 -9.67
N GLN A 57 13.63 -13.27 -10.85
CA GLN A 57 13.95 -14.10 -12.01
C GLN A 57 15.40 -13.92 -12.46
N LEU A 58 15.89 -12.69 -12.54
CA LEU A 58 17.30 -12.42 -12.86
C LEU A 58 18.25 -13.01 -11.81
N TYR A 59 17.90 -12.92 -10.53
CA TYR A 59 18.67 -13.56 -9.46
C TYR A 59 18.73 -15.08 -9.61
N VAL A 60 17.61 -15.74 -9.89
CA VAL A 60 17.56 -17.19 -10.15
C VAL A 60 18.38 -17.57 -11.40
N ASN A 61 18.43 -16.67 -12.40
CA ASN A 61 19.25 -16.82 -13.60
C ASN A 61 20.75 -16.48 -13.39
N GLY A 62 21.19 -16.32 -12.15
CA GLY A 62 22.62 -16.18 -11.80
C GLY A 62 23.13 -14.74 -11.63
N TYR A 63 22.27 -13.72 -11.71
CA TYR A 63 22.69 -12.36 -11.39
C TYR A 63 23.01 -12.22 -9.89
N THR A 64 24.14 -11.58 -9.58
CA THR A 64 24.51 -11.26 -8.21
C THR A 64 23.67 -10.11 -7.66
N MET A 65 23.49 -10.05 -6.34
CA MET A 65 22.74 -8.97 -5.70
C MET A 65 23.34 -7.58 -6.01
N GLY A 66 24.66 -7.46 -6.11
CA GLY A 66 25.33 -6.20 -6.47
C GLY A 66 25.12 -5.78 -7.93
N GLN A 67 24.94 -6.73 -8.87
CA GLN A 67 24.54 -6.40 -10.24
C GLN A 67 23.10 -5.89 -10.29
N LEU A 68 22.21 -6.49 -9.50
CA LEU A 68 20.80 -6.06 -9.40
C LEU A 68 20.69 -4.69 -8.71
N GLU A 69 21.51 -4.43 -7.70
CA GLU A 69 21.63 -3.13 -7.01
C GLU A 69 21.86 -2.00 -8.03
N ARG A 70 22.90 -2.16 -8.86
CA ARG A 70 23.25 -1.20 -9.91
C ARG A 70 22.20 -1.12 -11.01
N LYS A 71 21.62 -2.25 -11.42
CA LYS A 71 20.63 -2.28 -12.52
C LYS A 71 19.34 -1.56 -12.15
N TYR A 72 18.88 -1.69 -10.90
CA TYR A 72 17.60 -1.12 -10.46
C TYR A 72 17.75 0.14 -9.61
N ASN A 73 18.98 0.61 -9.37
CA ASN A 73 19.28 1.75 -8.49
C ASN A 73 18.61 1.62 -7.11
N LEU A 74 18.66 0.42 -6.55
CA LEU A 74 18.11 0.10 -5.23
C LEU A 74 19.25 -0.29 -4.31
N ALA A 75 19.23 0.15 -3.05
CA ALA A 75 20.22 -0.30 -2.07
C ALA A 75 20.24 -1.84 -1.94
N LEU A 76 21.42 -2.40 -1.67
CA LEU A 76 21.62 -3.85 -1.54
C LEU A 76 20.64 -4.53 -0.56
N ASP A 77 20.31 -3.87 0.55
CA ASP A 77 19.34 -4.36 1.53
C ASP A 77 17.92 -4.48 0.95
N SER A 78 17.53 -3.53 0.08
CA SER A 78 16.25 -3.59 -0.62
C SER A 78 16.19 -4.78 -1.59
N ILE A 79 17.26 -5.00 -2.36
CA ILE A 79 17.39 -6.17 -3.25
C ILE A 79 17.28 -7.47 -2.44
N ARG A 80 17.99 -7.56 -1.32
CA ARG A 80 17.96 -8.71 -0.42
C ARG A 80 16.54 -8.99 0.10
N LYS A 81 15.86 -7.97 0.61
CA LYS A 81 14.46 -8.06 1.07
C LYS A 81 13.52 -8.53 -0.03
N ILE A 82 13.66 -8.00 -1.25
CA ILE A 82 12.87 -8.40 -2.40
C ILE A 82 13.08 -9.89 -2.70
N ILE A 83 14.33 -10.34 -2.81
CA ILE A 83 14.66 -11.74 -3.12
C ILE A 83 14.09 -12.70 -2.08
N TYR A 84 14.26 -12.41 -0.78
CA TYR A 84 13.75 -13.29 0.27
C TYR A 84 12.23 -13.37 0.28
N LYS A 85 11.55 -12.23 0.17
CA LYS A 85 10.09 -12.18 0.12
C LYS A 85 9.53 -12.94 -1.10
N MET A 86 10.17 -12.81 -2.26
CA MET A 86 9.76 -13.55 -3.47
C MET A 86 9.96 -15.06 -3.32
N ARG A 87 11.07 -15.48 -2.71
CA ARG A 87 11.34 -16.90 -2.41
C ARG A 87 10.30 -17.51 -1.46
N GLU A 88 9.89 -16.77 -0.43
CA GLU A 88 8.83 -17.21 0.49
C GLU A 88 7.50 -17.37 -0.23
N ASN A 89 7.12 -16.40 -1.06
CA ASN A 89 5.89 -16.46 -1.85
C ASN A 89 5.86 -17.67 -2.80
N GLU A 90 6.99 -18.01 -3.45
CA GLU A 90 7.08 -19.21 -4.29
C GLU A 90 6.90 -20.50 -3.48
N LYS A 91 7.47 -20.59 -2.27
CA LYS A 91 7.30 -21.76 -1.40
C LYS A 91 5.85 -21.93 -0.97
N ILE A 92 5.16 -20.83 -0.63
CA ILE A 92 3.74 -20.85 -0.28
C ILE A 92 2.92 -21.34 -1.48
N ASN A 93 3.17 -20.78 -2.68
CA ASN A 93 2.42 -21.15 -3.87
C ASN A 93 2.61 -22.63 -4.28
N ARG A 94 3.78 -23.22 -4.03
CA ARG A 94 4.04 -24.65 -4.29
C ARG A 94 3.42 -25.61 -3.27
N ARG A 95 3.00 -25.12 -2.09
CA ARG A 95 2.35 -25.94 -1.04
C ARG A 95 0.83 -25.92 -1.13
N SER A 96 0.26 -25.01 -1.92
CA SER A 96 -1.18 -24.84 -2.10
C SER A 96 -1.73 -25.57 -3.34
N ILE A 97 -0.92 -26.41 -3.98
CA ILE A 97 -1.25 -27.29 -5.10
C ILE A 97 -0.99 -28.72 -4.62
#